data_AF-A0A2V9DME2-F1
#
_entry.id   AF-A0A2V9DME2-F1
#
_cell.length_a   1.000
_cell.length_b   1.000
_cell.length_c   1.000
_cell.angle_alpha   90.00
_cell.angle_beta   90.00
_cell.angle_gamma   90.00
#
_symmetry.space_group_name_H-M   'P 1'
#
loop_
_entity.id
_entity.type
_entity.pdbx_description
1 polymer ?
#
loop_
_entity_poly.entity_id
_entity_poly.type
_entity_poly.pdbx_seq_one_letter_code
_entity_poly.pdbx_strand_id
1 'polypeptide(L)'
;MLAPELVEELQYLEIAVSRRIRSLRFGQNRSQVRGTGYEFDSHRKYEIGEDSRRIDWNVSARMQELYLKRHFEEREVTVFLLVDLSRSMDFSTAAHSKRLRVVQVAANLGFSAVSDNCHFGFLAFSDQVEAFEPPRKGRGHVWRTLHRLYSLKPSHSGTDWGVALRFLRSQLRRTSVVFLLSDFITDPAAAHLDDLSDLKILARKHDVIPIVFEDRLETNLPIGRGLLRFRSAECRQEMVLSLSPSRRKAFEALVGRRKSSLRDFFYRLGMECLFLNVAEPFFDPLMMLFERRRKV
;
A
#
# COMPACT_ATOMS: atom_id res chain seq x y z
N MET A 1 -12.27 16.46 15.77
CA MET A 1 -11.46 17.38 14.96
C MET A 1 -10.03 16.88 14.99
N LEU A 2 -9.35 16.87 13.85
CA LEU A 2 -7.90 16.60 13.81
C LEU A 2 -7.16 17.64 14.67
N ALA A 3 -6.09 17.22 15.34
CA ALA A 3 -5.25 18.17 16.06
C ALA A 3 -4.73 19.25 15.08
N PRO A 4 -4.71 20.54 15.44
CA PRO A 4 -4.28 21.62 14.55
C PRO A 4 -2.88 21.38 13.96
N GLU A 5 -1.96 20.89 14.79
CA GLU A 5 -0.58 20.54 14.42
C GLU A 5 -0.55 19.47 13.32
N LEU A 6 -1.41 18.45 13.41
CA LEU A 6 -1.52 17.41 12.39
C LEU A 6 -2.11 17.95 11.09
N VAL A 7 -3.05 18.89 11.16
CA VAL A 7 -3.60 19.52 9.96
C VAL A 7 -2.53 20.31 9.23
N GLU A 8 -1.72 21.08 9.95
CA GLU A 8 -0.60 21.85 9.38
C GLU A 8 0.45 20.92 8.75
N GLU A 9 0.79 19.82 9.43
CA GLU A 9 1.72 18.81 8.91
C GLU A 9 1.17 18.14 7.63
N LEU A 10 -0.12 17.79 7.61
CA LEU A 10 -0.78 17.22 6.43
C LEU A 10 -0.85 18.20 5.26
N GLN A 11 -1.09 19.49 5.53
CA GLN A 11 -1.06 20.55 4.51
C GLN A 11 0.35 20.75 3.97
N TYR A 12 1.37 20.72 4.83
CA TYR A 12 2.75 20.78 4.39
C TYR A 12 3.10 19.58 3.50
N LEU A 13 2.70 18.36 3.89
CA LEU A 13 2.86 17.16 3.08
C LEU A 13 2.17 17.29 1.73
N GLU A 14 0.94 17.79 1.69
CA GLU A 14 0.21 18.04 0.45
C GLU A 14 0.99 18.97 -0.50
N ILE A 15 1.48 20.10 0.01
CA ILE A 15 2.27 21.06 -0.78
C ILE A 15 3.59 20.44 -1.24
N ALA A 16 4.30 19.73 -0.34
CA ALA A 16 5.57 19.09 -0.63
C ALA A 16 5.42 18.03 -1.73
N VAL A 17 4.34 17.25 -1.67
CA VAL A 17 3.96 16.25 -2.66
C VAL A 17 3.65 16.95 -3.99
N SER A 18 2.78 17.96 -4.03
CA SER A 18 2.47 18.69 -5.28
C SER A 18 3.68 19.36 -5.94
N ARG A 19 4.69 19.82 -5.19
CA ARG A 19 5.92 20.43 -5.74
C ARG A 19 6.89 19.43 -6.36
N ARG A 20 6.88 18.18 -5.90
CA ARG A 20 7.87 17.15 -6.29
C ARG A 20 7.31 16.10 -7.25
N ILE A 21 5.98 16.06 -7.44
CA ILE A 21 5.32 15.14 -8.38
C ILE A 21 5.53 15.59 -9.82
N ARG A 22 6.63 15.12 -10.40
CA ARG A 22 6.65 14.71 -11.80
C ARG A 22 6.83 13.19 -11.94
N SER A 23 7.02 12.45 -10.85
CA SER A 23 7.55 11.08 -10.86
C SER A 23 6.63 9.98 -10.28
N LEU A 24 5.55 10.31 -9.56
CA LEU A 24 4.65 9.31 -8.93
C LEU A 24 3.51 8.85 -9.85
N ARG A 25 3.72 8.81 -11.17
CA ARG A 25 2.68 8.38 -12.11
C ARG A 25 2.29 6.91 -11.87
N PHE A 26 1.24 6.71 -11.09
CA PHE A 26 0.62 5.40 -10.93
C PHE A 26 0.14 4.93 -12.31
N GLY A 27 0.43 3.68 -12.67
CA GLY A 27 -0.14 3.04 -13.87
C GLY A 27 0.64 3.08 -15.17
N GLN A 28 1.86 3.62 -15.24
CA GLN A 28 2.67 3.49 -16.48
C GLN A 28 3.17 2.06 -16.74
N ASN A 29 3.12 1.18 -15.73
CA ASN A 29 3.78 -0.12 -15.79
C ASN A 29 2.91 -1.36 -15.99
N ARG A 30 1.60 -1.22 -16.24
CA ARG A 30 0.77 -2.40 -16.53
C ARG A 30 -0.16 -2.19 -17.72
N SER A 31 0.33 -2.76 -18.82
CA SER A 31 -0.40 -3.34 -19.95
C SER A 31 -0.67 -2.42 -21.14
N GLN A 32 0.06 -2.70 -22.23
CA GLN A 32 -0.39 -2.53 -23.62
C GLN A 32 -1.64 -3.40 -23.93
N VAL A 33 -2.52 -3.67 -22.96
CA VAL A 33 -3.80 -4.33 -23.22
C VAL A 33 -4.73 -3.25 -23.74
N ARG A 34 -4.61 -3.05 -25.05
CA ARG A 34 -5.46 -2.21 -25.90
C ARG A 34 -6.88 -2.76 -25.83
N GLY A 35 -7.69 -2.21 -24.94
CA GLY A 35 -9.11 -2.46 -24.87
C GLY A 35 -9.83 -1.85 -26.07
N THR A 36 -11.03 -2.37 -26.38
CA THR A 36 -11.97 -1.81 -27.36
C THR A 36 -12.69 -0.58 -26.77
N GLY A 37 -11.94 0.40 -26.29
CA GLY A 37 -12.46 1.64 -25.69
C GLY A 37 -13.15 2.55 -26.70
N TYR A 38 -13.85 3.59 -26.25
CA TYR A 38 -14.69 4.45 -27.11
C TYR A 38 -13.95 5.67 -27.70
N GLU A 39 -12.75 6.00 -27.22
CA GLU A 39 -12.00 7.19 -27.67
C GLU A 39 -10.95 6.82 -28.73
N PHE A 40 -10.89 7.62 -29.79
CA PHE A 40 -10.04 7.42 -30.96
C PHE A 40 -8.59 7.85 -30.65
N ASP A 41 -7.62 6.97 -30.91
CA ASP A 41 -6.19 7.22 -30.68
C ASP A 41 -5.44 7.53 -31.99
N SER A 42 -5.36 6.53 -32.88
CA SER A 42 -4.58 6.61 -34.11
C SER A 42 -5.03 5.57 -35.14
N HIS A 43 -4.71 5.79 -36.42
CA HIS A 43 -4.88 4.79 -37.47
C HIS A 43 -3.56 4.05 -37.69
N ARG A 44 -3.62 2.71 -37.80
CA ARG A 44 -2.47 1.86 -38.18
C ARG A 44 -2.86 1.03 -39.41
N LYS A 45 -1.93 0.81 -40.35
CA LYS A 45 -2.15 -0.14 -41.44
C LYS A 45 -2.47 -1.54 -40.88
N TYR A 46 -3.46 -2.18 -41.49
CA TYR A 46 -3.87 -3.55 -41.17
C TYR A 46 -2.79 -4.56 -41.57
N GLU A 47 -2.48 -5.49 -40.67
CA GLU A 47 -1.64 -6.64 -40.96
C GLU A 47 -2.46 -7.92 -41.03
N ILE A 48 -2.01 -8.87 -41.87
CA ILE A 48 -2.70 -10.14 -42.09
C ILE A 48 -2.75 -10.93 -40.78
N GLY A 49 -3.97 -11.27 -40.34
CA GLY A 49 -4.22 -11.99 -39.08
C GLY A 49 -4.83 -11.12 -37.98
N GLU A 50 -4.95 -9.81 -38.19
CA GLU A 50 -5.67 -8.92 -37.27
C GLU A 50 -7.21 -8.99 -37.47
N ASP A 51 -7.97 -8.57 -36.46
CA ASP A 51 -9.44 -8.64 -36.47
C ASP A 51 -10.05 -7.61 -37.45
N SER A 52 -10.70 -8.09 -38.51
CA SER A 52 -11.32 -7.28 -39.56
C SER A 52 -12.48 -6.40 -39.06
N ARG A 53 -13.06 -6.69 -37.89
CA ARG A 53 -14.10 -5.85 -37.28
C ARG A 53 -13.59 -4.50 -36.79
N ARG A 54 -12.27 -4.35 -36.64
CA ARG A 54 -11.62 -3.11 -36.17
C ARG A 54 -11.22 -2.18 -37.31
N ILE A 55 -11.53 -2.52 -38.56
CA ILE A 55 -11.21 -1.73 -39.74
C ILE A 55 -12.03 -0.44 -39.76
N ASP A 56 -11.36 0.70 -39.92
CA ASP A 56 -11.99 1.98 -40.20
C ASP A 56 -12.24 2.09 -41.71
N TRP A 57 -13.45 1.74 -42.15
CA TRP A 57 -13.80 1.74 -43.57
C TRP A 57 -13.76 3.15 -44.19
N ASN A 58 -13.99 4.21 -43.42
CA ASN A 58 -13.95 5.59 -43.94
C ASN A 58 -12.53 6.03 -44.27
N VAL A 59 -11.57 5.77 -43.39
CA VAL A 59 -10.16 6.10 -43.64
C VAL A 59 -9.56 5.16 -44.67
N SER A 60 -9.93 3.88 -44.62
CA SER A 60 -9.43 2.89 -45.60
C SER A 60 -9.88 3.22 -47.03
N ALA A 61 -11.12 3.68 -47.21
CA ALA A 61 -11.62 4.10 -48.52
C ALA A 61 -10.88 5.33 -49.08
N ARG A 62 -10.48 6.27 -48.23
CA ARG A 62 -9.73 7.48 -48.63
C ARG A 62 -8.27 7.18 -48.97
N MET A 63 -7.62 6.32 -48.19
CA MET A 63 -6.20 6.00 -48.35
C MET A 63 -5.94 4.84 -49.32
N GLN A 64 -6.99 4.17 -49.81
CA GLN A 64 -6.91 2.97 -50.68
C GLN A 64 -6.08 1.82 -50.07
N GLU A 65 -5.95 1.81 -48.76
CA GLU A 65 -5.23 0.81 -47.97
C GLU A 65 -6.02 0.53 -46.69
N LEU A 66 -5.94 -0.68 -46.14
CA LEU A 66 -6.69 -1.05 -44.93
C LEU A 66 -6.07 -0.43 -43.68
N TYR A 67 -6.86 0.33 -42.92
CA TYR A 67 -6.48 0.90 -41.63
C TYR A 67 -7.36 0.37 -40.49
N LEU A 68 -6.72 0.03 -39.38
CA LEU A 68 -7.38 -0.30 -38.13
C LEU A 68 -7.57 0.95 -37.28
N LYS A 69 -8.76 1.06 -36.70
CA LYS A 69 -9.08 2.06 -35.68
C LYS A 69 -8.48 1.62 -34.35
N ARG A 70 -7.49 2.35 -33.83
CA ARG A 70 -7.03 2.16 -32.45
C ARG A 70 -7.88 2.97 -31.51
N HIS A 71 -8.29 2.31 -30.45
CA HIS A 71 -8.97 2.91 -29.33
C HIS A 71 -8.05 2.89 -28.11
N PHE A 72 -7.94 4.02 -27.41
CA PHE A 72 -7.29 4.09 -26.12
C PHE A 72 -8.36 3.96 -25.03
N GLU A 73 -8.14 3.07 -24.07
CA GLU A 73 -8.87 3.11 -22.81
C GLU A 73 -7.96 3.88 -21.86
N GLU A 74 -8.27 5.16 -21.58
CA GLU A 74 -7.64 5.87 -20.47
C GLU A 74 -8.10 5.19 -19.17
N ARG A 75 -7.34 4.18 -18.74
CA ARG A 75 -7.65 3.48 -17.50
C ARG A 75 -7.35 4.39 -16.33
N GLU A 76 -8.42 4.86 -15.71
CA GLU A 76 -8.33 5.58 -14.44
C GLU A 76 -7.68 4.67 -13.39
N VAL A 77 -6.48 5.05 -12.97
CA VAL A 77 -5.73 4.29 -11.98
C VAL A 77 -6.40 4.47 -10.62
N THR A 78 -6.50 3.36 -9.89
CA THR A 78 -7.05 3.34 -8.54
C THR A 78 -5.95 3.00 -7.56
N VAL A 79 -5.73 3.89 -6.60
CA VAL A 79 -4.87 3.70 -5.43
C VAL A 79 -5.76 3.31 -4.25
N PHE A 80 -5.42 2.22 -3.59
CA PHE A 80 -6.20 1.69 -2.47
C PHE A 80 -5.30 1.39 -1.28
N LEU A 81 -5.70 1.81 -0.08
CA LEU A 81 -4.96 1.51 1.15
C LEU A 81 -5.69 0.42 1.94
N LEU A 82 -4.97 -0.64 2.31
CA LEU A 82 -5.42 -1.60 3.31
C LEU A 82 -4.64 -1.34 4.60
N VAL A 83 -5.30 -0.81 5.62
CA VAL A 83 -4.66 -0.34 6.85
C VAL A 83 -5.00 -1.24 8.02
N ASP A 84 -3.97 -1.76 8.65
CA ASP A 84 -4.07 -2.53 9.88
C ASP A 84 -4.18 -1.59 11.09
N LEU A 85 -5.23 -1.79 11.90
CA LEU A 85 -5.52 -1.05 13.14
C LEU A 85 -5.41 -1.95 14.38
N SER A 86 -4.68 -3.05 14.29
CA SER A 86 -4.39 -3.94 15.42
C SER A 86 -3.62 -3.25 16.55
N ARG A 87 -3.57 -3.89 17.72
CA ARG A 87 -3.01 -3.28 18.92
C ARG A 87 -1.49 -3.08 18.82
N SER A 88 -0.80 -3.87 18.00
CA SER A 88 0.62 -3.67 17.69
C SER A 88 0.91 -2.33 17.00
N MET A 89 -0.06 -1.78 16.27
CA MET A 89 0.04 -0.51 15.54
C MET A 89 -0.08 0.72 16.45
N ASP A 90 -0.49 0.55 17.71
CA ASP A 90 -0.46 1.62 18.73
C ASP A 90 0.90 1.72 19.44
N PHE A 91 1.84 0.80 19.16
CA PHE A 91 3.17 0.85 19.75
C PHE A 91 3.94 2.11 19.31
N SER A 92 4.60 2.75 20.27
CA SER A 92 5.36 3.98 20.05
C SER A 92 6.52 4.06 21.02
N THR A 93 7.76 4.12 20.52
CA THR A 93 8.91 4.57 21.30
C THR A 93 9.43 5.93 20.85
N ALA A 94 9.08 6.35 19.63
CA ALA A 94 9.44 7.65 19.07
C ALA A 94 8.41 8.74 19.43
N ALA A 95 8.70 9.99 19.05
CA ALA A 95 7.78 11.13 19.19
C ALA A 95 6.46 10.93 18.39
N HIS A 96 6.49 10.07 17.38
CA HIS A 96 5.31 9.68 16.60
C HIS A 96 5.00 8.21 16.81
N SER A 97 3.72 7.87 16.97
CA SER A 97 3.27 6.48 16.97
C SER A 97 3.29 5.88 15.57
N LYS A 98 3.37 4.54 15.49
CA LYS A 98 3.19 3.81 14.21
C LYS A 98 1.92 4.25 13.49
N ARG A 99 0.82 4.38 14.23
CA ARG A 99 -0.46 4.87 13.71
C ARG A 99 -0.39 6.26 13.10
N LEU A 100 0.31 7.21 13.74
CA LEU A 100 0.51 8.54 13.18
C LEU A 100 1.32 8.48 11.89
N ARG A 101 2.38 7.65 11.86
CA ARG A 101 3.21 7.44 10.67
C ARG A 101 2.41 6.81 9.52
N VAL A 102 1.50 5.88 9.80
CA VAL A 102 0.56 5.32 8.83
C VAL A 102 -0.31 6.41 8.22
N VAL A 103 -0.85 7.33 9.02
CA VAL A 103 -1.66 8.45 8.53
C VAL A 103 -0.84 9.38 7.63
N GLN A 104 0.41 9.68 8.00
CA GLN A 104 1.31 10.51 7.19
C GLN A 104 1.65 9.84 5.84
N VAL A 105 1.93 8.53 5.83
CA VAL A 105 2.14 7.76 4.59
C VAL A 105 0.87 7.72 3.75
N ALA A 106 -0.29 7.46 4.37
CA ALA A 106 -1.58 7.49 3.70
C ALA A 106 -1.89 8.85 3.07
N ALA A 107 -1.51 9.93 3.74
CA ALA A 107 -1.67 11.30 3.24
C ALA A 107 -0.76 11.57 2.04
N ASN A 108 0.51 11.17 2.12
CA ASN A 108 1.44 11.28 1.00
C ASN A 108 0.91 10.55 -0.25
N LEU A 109 0.46 9.30 -0.09
CA LEU A 109 -0.12 8.49 -1.16
C LEU A 109 -1.43 9.08 -1.69
N GLY A 110 -2.31 9.56 -0.80
CA GLY A 110 -3.59 10.16 -1.16
C GLY A 110 -3.44 11.48 -1.93
N PHE A 111 -2.57 12.37 -1.48
CA PHE A 111 -2.30 13.63 -2.18
C PHE A 111 -1.55 13.42 -3.50
N SER A 112 -0.72 12.38 -3.59
CA SER A 112 -0.16 11.96 -4.88
C SER A 112 -1.25 11.46 -5.82
N ALA A 113 -2.15 10.59 -5.34
CA ALA A 113 -3.26 10.10 -6.14
C ALA A 113 -4.14 11.25 -6.66
N VAL A 114 -4.38 12.30 -5.86
CA VAL A 114 -5.12 13.49 -6.31
C VAL A 114 -4.38 14.23 -7.42
N SER A 115 -3.06 14.40 -7.28
CA SER A 115 -2.23 15.09 -8.27
C SER A 115 -2.17 14.33 -9.61
N ASP A 116 -2.16 13.00 -9.56
CA ASP A 116 -2.19 12.11 -10.72
C ASP A 116 -3.61 11.79 -11.21
N ASN A 117 -4.65 12.51 -10.72
CA ASN A 117 -6.06 12.31 -11.06
C ASN A 117 -6.54 10.84 -10.92
N CYS A 118 -6.02 10.14 -9.92
CA CYS A 118 -6.35 8.76 -9.59
C CYS A 118 -7.53 8.67 -8.61
N HIS A 119 -8.24 7.54 -8.64
CA HIS A 119 -9.19 7.20 -7.58
C HIS A 119 -8.43 6.81 -6.31
N PHE A 120 -8.88 7.29 -5.16
CA PHE A 120 -8.29 6.94 -3.87
C PHE A 120 -9.35 6.34 -2.96
N GLY A 121 -9.04 5.23 -2.29
CA GLY A 121 -9.93 4.59 -1.32
C GLY A 121 -9.14 3.89 -0.22
N PHE A 122 -9.82 3.49 0.85
CA PHE A 122 -9.18 2.72 1.92
C PHE A 122 -10.11 1.70 2.57
N LEU A 123 -9.51 0.68 3.16
CA LEU A 123 -10.12 -0.29 4.05
C LEU A 123 -9.26 -0.34 5.32
N ALA A 124 -9.85 -0.13 6.48
CA ALA A 124 -9.21 -0.32 7.76
C ALA A 124 -9.79 -1.54 8.46
N PHE A 125 -8.93 -2.36 9.05
CA PHE A 125 -9.32 -3.63 9.66
C PHE A 125 -8.54 -3.92 10.95
N SER A 126 -9.14 -4.78 11.77
CA SER A 126 -8.58 -5.37 13.00
C SER A 126 -8.81 -6.89 12.90
N ASP A 127 -9.61 -7.50 13.77
CA ASP A 127 -10.17 -8.85 13.60
C ASP A 127 -11.38 -8.86 12.63
N GLN A 128 -11.92 -7.68 12.34
CA GLN A 128 -13.01 -7.45 11.39
C GLN A 128 -12.77 -6.18 10.56
N VAL A 129 -13.66 -5.93 9.61
CA VAL A 129 -13.65 -4.67 8.84
C VAL A 129 -14.22 -3.53 9.70
N GLU A 130 -13.37 -2.56 10.05
CA GLU A 130 -13.74 -1.41 10.89
C GLU A 130 -14.25 -0.24 10.05
N ALA A 131 -13.64 -0.01 8.87
CA ALA A 131 -14.08 1.05 7.98
C ALA A 131 -13.73 0.75 6.52
N PHE A 132 -14.63 1.10 5.62
CA PHE A 132 -14.41 1.06 4.19
C PHE A 132 -14.82 2.40 3.57
N GLU A 133 -13.95 2.97 2.75
CA GLU A 133 -14.26 4.07 1.85
C GLU A 133 -14.02 3.62 0.39
N PRO A 134 -15.07 3.65 -0.45
CA PRO A 134 -14.93 3.27 -1.83
C PRO A 134 -14.01 4.25 -2.59
N PRO A 135 -13.28 3.79 -3.62
CA PRO A 135 -12.37 4.65 -4.36
C PRO A 135 -13.12 5.81 -5.03
N ARG A 136 -12.75 7.05 -4.71
CA ARG A 136 -13.29 8.26 -5.34
C ARG A 136 -12.18 9.26 -5.65
N LYS A 137 -12.43 10.10 -6.65
CA LYS A 137 -11.56 11.23 -6.97
C LYS A 137 -11.85 12.43 -6.08
N GLY A 138 -10.85 13.30 -5.97
CA GLY A 138 -11.01 14.64 -5.42
C GLY A 138 -10.32 14.87 -4.08
N ARG A 139 -9.74 16.05 -3.94
CA ARG A 139 -9.01 16.50 -2.74
C ARG A 139 -9.84 16.38 -1.46
N GLY A 140 -11.12 16.78 -1.50
CA GLY A 140 -12.01 16.69 -0.34
C GLY A 140 -12.27 15.25 0.12
N HIS A 141 -12.23 14.27 -0.80
CA HIS A 141 -12.37 12.86 -0.45
C HIS A 141 -11.13 12.36 0.32
N VAL A 142 -9.92 12.71 -0.12
CA VAL A 142 -8.68 12.35 0.58
C VAL A 142 -8.66 12.92 2.00
N TRP A 143 -8.97 14.21 2.18
CA TRP A 143 -9.04 14.82 3.50
C TRP A 143 -10.05 14.13 4.42
N ARG A 144 -11.23 13.77 3.91
CA ARG A 144 -12.24 13.02 4.67
C ARG A 144 -11.74 11.64 5.07
N THR A 145 -11.09 10.94 4.14
CA THR A 145 -10.47 9.63 4.38
C THR A 145 -9.41 9.71 5.48
N LEU A 146 -8.49 10.68 5.42
CA LEU A 146 -7.45 10.87 6.43
C LEU A 146 -8.04 11.19 7.80
N HIS A 147 -9.06 12.06 7.85
CA HIS A 147 -9.77 12.36 9.08
C HIS A 147 -10.42 11.11 9.67
N ARG A 148 -11.08 10.29 8.83
CA ARG A 148 -11.69 9.02 9.26
C ARG A 148 -10.63 8.05 9.77
N LEU A 149 -9.51 7.90 9.06
CA LEU A 149 -8.40 7.02 9.45
C LEU A 149 -7.80 7.39 10.81
N TYR A 150 -7.58 8.67 11.05
CA TYR A 150 -7.07 9.17 12.34
C TYR A 150 -8.10 9.02 13.47
N SER A 151 -9.38 9.29 13.19
CA SER A 151 -10.44 9.31 14.20
C SER A 151 -10.96 7.92 14.57
N LEU A 152 -10.66 6.89 13.77
CA LEU A 152 -11.08 5.53 14.06
C LEU A 152 -10.57 5.09 15.44
N LYS A 153 -11.36 4.36 16.19
CA LYS A 153 -10.85 3.63 17.36
C LYS A 153 -11.21 2.18 17.08
N PRO A 154 -10.22 1.28 17.01
CA PRO A 154 -10.53 -0.12 16.76
C PRO A 154 -11.43 -0.61 17.89
N SER A 155 -12.54 -1.24 17.53
CA SER A 155 -13.48 -1.78 18.52
C SER A 155 -12.96 -3.08 19.12
N HIS A 156 -12.03 -3.72 18.40
CA HIS A 156 -11.42 -5.00 18.74
C HIS A 156 -9.89 -4.94 18.63
N SER A 157 -9.21 -5.86 19.30
CA SER A 157 -7.76 -5.77 19.51
C SER A 157 -6.93 -6.83 18.77
N GLY A 158 -7.53 -7.64 17.90
CA GLY A 158 -6.82 -8.68 17.14
C GLY A 158 -6.57 -8.29 15.68
N THR A 159 -5.96 -9.21 14.92
CA THR A 159 -5.67 -9.05 13.48
C THR A 159 -6.13 -10.27 12.69
N ASP A 160 -7.09 -10.11 11.77
CA ASP A 160 -7.49 -11.13 10.80
C ASP A 160 -7.38 -10.59 9.37
N TRP A 161 -6.24 -10.88 8.75
CA TRP A 161 -5.98 -10.56 7.35
C TRP A 161 -6.93 -11.28 6.38
N GLY A 162 -7.41 -12.47 6.72
CA GLY A 162 -8.32 -13.24 5.88
C GLY A 162 -9.65 -12.53 5.68
N VAL A 163 -10.23 -11.98 6.74
CA VAL A 163 -11.48 -11.19 6.65
C VAL A 163 -11.29 -9.96 5.77
N ALA A 164 -10.21 -9.22 6.01
CA ALA A 164 -9.91 -8.00 5.28
C ALA A 164 -9.67 -8.24 3.78
N LEU A 165 -8.87 -9.26 3.44
CA LEU A 165 -8.55 -9.61 2.05
C LEU A 165 -9.77 -10.15 1.30
N ARG A 166 -10.61 -10.99 1.93
CA ARG A 166 -11.86 -11.48 1.33
C ARG A 166 -12.82 -10.33 1.03
N PHE A 167 -12.99 -9.42 1.98
CA PHE A 167 -13.83 -8.24 1.80
C PHE A 167 -13.28 -7.36 0.66
N LEU A 168 -11.98 -7.07 0.68
CA LEU A 168 -11.33 -6.26 -0.34
C LEU A 168 -11.51 -6.83 -1.74
N ARG A 169 -11.35 -8.15 -1.90
CA ARG A 169 -11.55 -8.86 -3.17
C ARG A 169 -12.97 -8.71 -3.72
N SER A 170 -13.97 -8.66 -2.85
CA SER A 170 -15.37 -8.48 -3.25
C SER A 170 -15.67 -7.07 -3.76
N GLN A 171 -14.95 -6.06 -3.25
CA GLN A 171 -15.18 -4.65 -3.55
C GLN A 171 -14.30 -4.14 -4.72
N LEU A 172 -13.05 -4.60 -4.83
CA LEU A 172 -12.13 -4.17 -5.88
C LEU A 172 -12.36 -4.91 -7.21
N ARG A 173 -13.22 -4.34 -8.04
CA ARG A 173 -13.52 -4.88 -9.37
C ARG A 173 -12.45 -4.57 -10.42
N ARG A 174 -11.88 -3.37 -10.40
CA ARG A 174 -10.86 -2.89 -11.35
C ARG A 174 -9.43 -3.18 -10.87
N THR A 175 -8.47 -3.25 -11.77
CA THR A 175 -7.04 -3.34 -11.41
C THR A 175 -6.62 -2.08 -10.65
N SER A 176 -5.91 -2.25 -9.53
CA SER A 176 -5.58 -1.15 -8.61
C SER A 176 -4.18 -1.35 -8.05
N VAL A 177 -3.56 -0.26 -7.61
CA VAL A 177 -2.36 -0.31 -6.76
C VAL A 177 -2.83 -0.36 -5.32
N VAL A 178 -2.54 -1.45 -4.62
CA VAL A 178 -3.00 -1.70 -3.25
C VAL A 178 -1.80 -1.62 -2.31
N PHE A 179 -1.81 -0.66 -1.38
CA PHE A 179 -0.79 -0.55 -0.34
C PHE A 179 -1.27 -1.24 0.93
N LEU A 180 -0.50 -2.21 1.44
CA LEU A 180 -0.77 -2.87 2.71
C LEU A 180 0.03 -2.16 3.79
N LEU A 181 -0.62 -1.47 4.72
CA LEU A 181 0.01 -0.70 5.78
C LEU A 181 -0.13 -1.46 7.11
N SER A 182 0.93 -2.12 7.57
CA SER A 182 0.93 -2.92 8.82
C SER A 182 2.35 -3.17 9.30
N ASP A 183 2.56 -3.59 10.55
CA ASP A 183 3.81 -4.16 11.02
C ASP A 183 3.91 -5.69 10.81
N PHE A 184 2.83 -6.30 10.29
CA PHE A 184 2.67 -7.74 10.05
C PHE A 184 2.98 -8.59 11.29
N ILE A 185 2.82 -8.01 12.49
CA ILE A 185 2.87 -8.75 13.75
C ILE A 185 1.50 -9.40 13.92
N THR A 186 1.44 -10.71 13.70
CA THR A 186 0.24 -11.52 13.93
C THR A 186 0.46 -12.46 15.11
N ASP A 187 -0.63 -12.83 15.78
CA ASP A 187 -0.59 -13.87 16.81
C ASP A 187 -0.09 -15.18 16.18
N PRO A 188 0.88 -15.90 16.79
CA PRO A 188 1.29 -17.23 16.34
C PRO A 188 0.13 -18.22 16.15
N ALA A 189 -1.00 -18.03 16.86
CA ALA A 189 -2.21 -18.83 16.72
C ALA A 189 -3.12 -18.41 15.55
N ALA A 190 -2.90 -17.23 14.96
CA ALA A 190 -3.65 -16.77 13.79
C ALA A 190 -3.15 -17.45 12.50
N ALA A 191 -4.05 -17.57 11.52
CA ALA A 191 -3.71 -18.10 10.21
C ALA A 191 -2.50 -17.34 9.64
N HIS A 192 -1.47 -18.08 9.26
CA HIS A 192 -0.27 -17.48 8.72
C HIS A 192 -0.60 -16.81 7.38
N LEU A 193 0.02 -15.67 7.10
CA LEU A 193 -0.14 -14.95 5.83
C LEU A 193 0.11 -15.86 4.61
N ASP A 194 0.97 -16.88 4.76
CA ASP A 194 1.31 -17.89 3.76
C ASP A 194 0.12 -18.78 3.34
N ASP A 195 -0.83 -18.98 4.25
CA ASP A 195 -2.02 -19.83 4.05
C ASP A 195 -3.18 -19.06 3.40
N LEU A 196 -3.09 -17.73 3.33
CA LEU A 196 -4.14 -16.89 2.79
C LEU A 196 -4.08 -16.90 1.25
N SER A 197 -4.85 -17.81 0.65
CA SER A 197 -5.06 -17.88 -0.80
C SER A 197 -5.55 -16.55 -1.41
N ASP A 198 -6.29 -15.76 -0.63
CA ASP A 198 -6.80 -14.46 -1.06
C ASP A 198 -5.69 -13.44 -1.36
N LEU A 199 -4.56 -13.48 -0.64
CA LEU A 199 -3.42 -12.59 -0.91
C LEU A 199 -2.77 -12.92 -2.26
N LYS A 200 -2.63 -14.22 -2.58
CA LYS A 200 -2.12 -14.71 -3.87
C LYS A 200 -3.02 -14.25 -5.03
N ILE A 201 -4.33 -14.35 -4.84
CA ILE A 201 -5.32 -13.91 -5.85
C ILE A 201 -5.24 -12.39 -6.02
N LEU A 202 -5.13 -11.63 -4.93
CA LEU A 202 -5.02 -10.18 -4.95
C LEU A 202 -3.74 -9.75 -5.69
N ALA A 203 -2.58 -10.34 -5.37
CA ALA A 203 -1.30 -10.03 -6.00
C ALA A 203 -1.24 -10.33 -7.50
N ARG A 204 -2.03 -11.31 -7.98
CA ARG A 204 -2.15 -11.61 -9.42
C ARG A 204 -2.95 -10.57 -10.18
N LYS A 205 -4.00 -10.00 -9.56
CA LYS A 205 -4.93 -9.06 -10.21
C LYS A 205 -4.54 -7.59 -9.99
N HIS A 206 -3.96 -7.28 -8.84
CA HIS A 206 -3.62 -5.92 -8.41
C HIS A 206 -2.10 -5.78 -8.28
N ASP A 207 -1.61 -4.55 -8.27
CA ASP A 207 -0.22 -4.27 -7.90
C ASP A 207 -0.18 -4.04 -6.38
N VAL A 208 0.30 -5.03 -5.62
CA VAL A 208 0.25 -5.02 -4.16
C VAL A 208 1.61 -4.64 -3.60
N ILE A 209 1.63 -3.64 -2.72
CA ILE A 209 2.83 -3.05 -2.12
C ILE A 209 2.70 -3.11 -0.59
N PRO A 210 3.36 -4.07 0.07
CA PRO A 210 3.46 -4.09 1.52
C PRO A 210 4.39 -2.98 2.04
N ILE A 211 3.89 -2.16 2.95
CA ILE A 211 4.67 -1.18 3.72
C ILE A 211 4.66 -1.64 5.17
N VAL A 212 5.82 -2.09 5.63
CA VAL A 212 6.07 -2.63 6.96
C VAL A 212 6.55 -1.51 7.87
N PHE A 213 5.81 -1.21 8.93
CA PHE A 213 6.21 -0.22 9.93
C PHE A 213 6.98 -0.87 11.07
N GLU A 214 8.19 -0.40 11.34
CA GLU A 214 9.08 -0.91 12.39
C GLU A 214 9.40 0.20 13.40
N ASP A 215 9.37 -0.10 14.69
CA ASP A 215 9.93 0.79 15.70
C ASP A 215 11.41 0.41 16.02
N ARG A 216 12.19 1.38 16.52
CA ARG A 216 13.58 1.15 16.91
C ARG A 216 13.72 0.07 17.98
N LEU A 217 12.84 0.03 18.98
CA LEU A 217 12.90 -0.98 20.04
C LEU A 217 12.45 -2.37 19.60
N GLU A 218 11.71 -2.46 18.50
CA GLU A 218 11.34 -3.75 17.89
C GLU A 218 12.49 -4.31 17.06
N THR A 219 13.39 -3.44 16.60
CA THR A 219 14.52 -3.83 15.78
C THR A 219 15.76 -4.09 16.63
N ASN A 220 16.06 -3.20 17.58
CA ASN A 220 17.28 -3.22 18.38
C ASN A 220 16.96 -3.02 19.87
N LEU A 221 17.49 -3.92 20.72
CA LEU A 221 17.44 -3.74 22.16
C LEU A 221 18.42 -2.64 22.61
N PRO A 222 18.05 -1.80 23.59
CA PRO A 222 18.91 -0.72 24.06
C PRO A 222 20.23 -1.23 24.63
N ILE A 223 21.26 -0.38 24.52
CA ILE A 223 22.58 -0.65 25.09
C ILE A 223 22.51 -0.39 26.59
N GLY A 224 22.79 -1.42 27.39
CA GLY A 224 22.78 -1.30 28.84
C GLY A 224 22.87 -2.64 29.55
N ARG A 225 22.87 -2.59 30.88
CA ARG A 225 22.70 -3.75 31.76
C ARG A 225 21.38 -3.59 32.49
N GLY A 226 20.59 -4.66 32.53
CA GLY A 226 19.26 -4.61 33.15
C GLY A 226 18.30 -5.64 32.57
N LEU A 227 17.06 -5.56 33.04
CA LEU A 227 15.93 -6.35 32.56
C LEU A 227 14.94 -5.41 31.90
N LEU A 228 14.46 -5.77 30.73
CA LEU A 228 13.43 -5.06 29.99
C LEU A 228 12.19 -5.97 29.94
N ARG A 229 11.08 -5.48 30.49
CA ARG A 229 9.79 -6.18 30.47
C ARG A 229 9.05 -5.75 29.21
N PHE A 230 8.84 -6.70 28.32
CA PHE A 230 7.98 -6.55 27.16
C PHE A 230 6.60 -7.11 27.49
N ARG A 231 5.56 -6.46 26.98
CA ARG A 231 4.21 -7.01 27.00
C ARG A 231 3.74 -7.10 25.55
N SER A 232 3.40 -8.31 25.11
CA SER A 232 2.84 -8.53 23.78
C SER A 232 1.57 -7.72 23.60
N ALA A 233 1.48 -7.00 22.48
CA ALA A 233 0.28 -6.27 22.12
C ALA A 233 -0.90 -7.24 21.93
N GLU A 234 -0.70 -8.35 21.24
CA GLU A 234 -1.77 -9.29 20.89
C GLU A 234 -2.16 -10.22 22.05
N CYS A 235 -1.21 -11.03 22.54
CA CYS A 235 -1.52 -12.09 23.50
C CYS A 235 -1.52 -11.62 24.97
N ARG A 236 -1.22 -10.34 25.23
CA ARG A 236 -1.01 -9.73 26.58
C ARG A 236 0.04 -10.42 27.46
N GLN A 237 0.76 -11.41 26.94
CA GLN A 237 1.84 -12.10 27.63
C GLN A 237 2.99 -11.15 27.92
N GLU A 238 3.60 -11.33 29.08
CA GLU A 238 4.75 -10.55 29.49
C GLU A 238 6.00 -11.41 29.42
N MET A 239 7.06 -10.84 28.86
CA MET A 239 8.36 -11.48 28.78
C MET A 239 9.41 -10.53 29.34
N VAL A 240 10.34 -11.07 30.13
CA VAL A 240 11.44 -10.30 30.69
C VAL A 240 12.72 -10.69 29.95
N LEU A 241 13.24 -9.75 29.17
CA LEU A 241 14.50 -9.92 28.46
C LEU A 241 15.63 -9.24 29.24
N SER A 242 16.75 -9.94 29.40
CA SER A 242 17.96 -9.33 29.93
C SER A 242 18.71 -8.65 28.78
N LEU A 243 19.24 -7.46 29.03
CA LEU A 243 20.00 -6.67 28.05
C LEU A 243 21.46 -7.15 27.89
N SER A 244 21.74 -8.42 28.22
CA SER A 244 23.09 -8.98 28.06
C SER A 244 23.51 -9.00 26.58
N PRO A 245 24.81 -8.87 26.27
CA PRO A 245 25.29 -8.89 24.88
C PRO A 245 24.84 -10.13 24.10
N SER A 246 24.83 -11.31 24.74
CA SER A 246 24.38 -12.56 24.13
C SER A 246 22.90 -12.54 23.78
N ARG A 247 22.04 -12.01 24.67
CA ARG A 247 20.60 -11.88 24.39
C ARG A 247 20.30 -10.80 23.36
N ARG A 248 21.06 -9.70 23.34
CA ARG A 248 20.96 -8.67 22.28
C ARG A 248 21.25 -9.28 20.91
N LYS A 249 22.36 -10.02 20.78
CA LYS A 249 22.73 -10.69 19.53
C LYS A 249 21.67 -11.73 19.10
N ALA A 250 21.13 -12.48 20.05
CA ALA A 250 20.05 -13.43 19.77
C ALA A 250 18.76 -12.74 19.31
N PHE A 251 18.42 -11.59 19.90
CA PHE A 251 17.27 -10.78 19.50
C PHE A 251 17.45 -10.18 18.10
N GLU A 252 18.61 -9.56 17.82
CA GLU A 252 18.94 -9.05 16.49
C GLU A 252 18.88 -10.15 15.42
N ALA A 253 19.37 -11.36 15.74
CA ALA A 253 19.25 -12.50 14.85
C ALA A 253 17.79 -12.96 14.63
N LEU A 254 16.95 -12.92 15.66
CA LEU A 254 15.53 -13.25 15.56
C LEU A 254 14.78 -12.24 14.68
N VAL A 255 14.98 -10.95 14.92
CA VAL A 255 14.42 -9.85 14.11
C VAL A 255 14.90 -9.97 12.66
N GLY A 256 16.20 -10.18 12.46
CA GLY A 256 16.80 -10.36 11.13
C GLY A 256 16.19 -11.54 10.37
N ARG A 257 16.01 -12.69 11.03
CA ARG A 257 15.34 -13.86 10.44
C ARG A 257 13.91 -13.54 10.04
N ARG A 258 13.12 -12.94 10.94
CA ARG A 258 11.74 -12.54 10.65
C ARG A 258 11.67 -11.62 9.43
N LYS A 259 12.54 -10.60 9.38
CA LYS A 259 12.60 -9.63 8.28
C LYS A 259 12.92 -10.29 6.95
N SER A 260 13.89 -11.20 6.94
CA SER A 260 14.21 -11.99 5.75
C SER A 260 13.06 -12.89 5.33
N SER A 261 12.44 -13.62 6.28
CA SER A 261 11.28 -14.47 5.98
C SER A 261 10.10 -13.70 5.39
N LEU A 262 9.77 -12.51 5.92
CA LEU A 262 8.74 -11.64 5.36
C LEU A 262 9.10 -11.15 3.95
N ARG A 263 10.36 -10.75 3.74
CA ARG A 263 10.83 -10.32 2.43
C ARG A 263 10.74 -11.44 1.40
N ASP A 264 11.21 -12.63 1.76
CA ASP A 264 11.17 -13.82 0.89
C ASP A 264 9.72 -14.24 0.60
N PHE A 265 8.83 -14.12 1.58
CA PHE A 265 7.40 -14.34 1.39
C PHE A 265 6.81 -13.38 0.35
N PHE A 266 7.01 -12.08 0.49
CA PHE A 266 6.49 -11.10 -0.47
C PHE A 266 7.14 -11.26 -1.85
N TYR A 267 8.44 -11.55 -1.91
CA TYR A 267 9.16 -11.78 -3.15
C TYR A 267 8.62 -13.00 -3.92
N ARG A 268 8.33 -14.12 -3.24
CA ARG A 268 7.68 -15.31 -3.84
C ARG A 268 6.31 -14.99 -4.45
N LEU A 269 5.63 -13.97 -3.95
CA LEU A 269 4.33 -13.52 -4.45
C LEU A 269 4.45 -12.42 -5.52
N GLY A 270 5.67 -12.05 -5.94
CA GLY A 270 5.92 -10.97 -6.89
C GLY A 270 5.64 -9.57 -6.32
N MET A 271 5.62 -9.44 -5.00
CA MET A 271 5.41 -8.17 -4.30
C MET A 271 6.74 -7.60 -3.82
N GLU A 272 6.93 -6.30 -4.03
CA GLU A 272 8.06 -5.56 -3.47
C GLU A 272 7.62 -4.91 -2.16
N CYS A 273 8.28 -5.25 -1.05
CA CYS A 273 7.97 -4.71 0.26
C CYS A 273 8.91 -3.54 0.64
N LEU A 274 8.36 -2.55 1.33
CA LEU A 274 9.10 -1.42 1.90
C LEU A 274 9.09 -1.52 3.43
N PHE A 275 10.25 -1.43 4.06
CA PHE A 275 10.36 -1.34 5.52
C PHE A 275 10.61 0.12 5.90
N LEU A 276 9.79 0.66 6.80
CA LEU A 276 9.88 2.04 7.26
C LEU A 276 10.07 2.07 8.78
N ASN A 277 11.12 2.74 9.24
CA ASN A 277 11.27 3.03 10.65
C ASN A 277 10.40 4.23 11.04
N VAL A 278 9.62 4.11 12.11
CA VAL A 278 8.72 5.19 12.57
C VAL A 278 9.48 6.46 12.95
N ALA A 279 10.75 6.36 13.37
CA ALA A 279 11.57 7.51 13.76
C ALA A 279 12.29 8.19 12.57
N GLU A 280 12.29 7.59 11.39
CA GLU A 280 13.05 8.09 10.24
C GLU A 280 12.15 8.81 9.21
N PRO A 281 12.72 9.71 8.38
CA PRO A 281 11.99 10.28 7.26
C PRO A 281 11.54 9.20 6.27
N PHE A 282 10.25 9.14 5.98
CA PHE A 282 9.66 8.10 5.13
C PHE A 282 9.56 8.50 3.64
N PHE A 283 9.78 9.77 3.32
CA PHE A 283 9.58 10.31 1.97
C PHE A 283 10.57 9.72 0.96
N ASP A 284 11.87 9.73 1.27
CA ASP A 284 12.91 9.25 0.34
C ASP A 284 12.79 7.75 0.05
N PRO A 285 12.57 6.85 1.04
CA PRO A 285 12.33 5.44 0.77
C PRO A 285 11.11 5.16 -0.11
N LEU A 286 10.02 5.92 0.07
CA LEU A 286 8.85 5.83 -0.81
C LEU A 286 9.21 6.24 -2.25
N MET A 287 9.88 7.38 -2.43
CA MET A 287 10.28 7.85 -3.76
C MET A 287 11.19 6.84 -4.47
N MET A 288 12.18 6.27 -3.76
CA MET A 288 13.07 5.25 -4.32
C MET A 288 12.31 3.99 -4.76
N LEU A 289 11.26 3.59 -4.04
CA LEU A 289 10.40 2.48 -4.44
C LEU A 289 9.71 2.77 -5.78
N PHE A 290 9.11 3.94 -5.91
CA PHE A 290 8.43 4.35 -7.15
C PHE A 290 9.39 4.52 -8.33
N GLU A 291 10.58 5.05 -8.11
CA GLU A 291 11.60 5.20 -9.16
C GLU A 291 12.12 3.86 -9.67
N ARG A 292 12.39 2.90 -8.77
CA ARG A 292 12.81 1.54 -9.17
C ARG A 292 11.75 0.87 -10.01
N ARG A 293 10.49 1.02 -9.61
CA ARG A 293 9.34 0.50 -10.36
C ARG A 293 9.11 1.18 -11.69
N ARG A 294 9.68 2.35 -11.96
CA ARG A 294 9.62 3.01 -13.29
C ARG A 294 10.65 2.47 -14.29
N LYS A 295 11.73 1.85 -13.81
CA LYS A 295 12.85 1.39 -14.64
C LYS A 295 12.72 -0.07 -15.12
N VAL A 296 11.76 -0.81 -14.57
CA VAL A 296 11.42 -2.20 -14.94
C VAL A 296 10.28 -2.17 -15.94
#